data_AF-A0A924NJN3-F1
#
_entry.id   AF-A0A924NJN3-F1
#
_cell.length_a   1.000
_cell.length_b   1.000
_cell.length_c   1.000
_cell.angle_alpha   90.00
_cell.angle_beta   90.00
_cell.angle_gamma   90.00
#
_symmetry.space_group_name_H-M   'P 1'
#
loop_
_entity.id
_entity.type
_entity.pdbx_description
1 polymer ?
#
loop_
_entity_poly.entity_id
_entity_poly.type
_entity_poly.pdbx_seq_one_letter_code
_entity_poly.pdbx_strand_id
1 'polypeptide(L)'
;MTAPARRPGRLALQVVLVDLLVAVVVAVVLPTSNAWSFWAAGSAPGGNGASRTASVGAGAVPVTSATRGAVSVSWAASTLSSGAAVDGYEVRRYDATGQAHTVGASCAGLVTATTCVEDGVPTGRWTWTITPLVATSWRGAESAHSMVRTVDASPPVNAISLTALSGGAALGPAARTVFYRGTLAGSFTLTNAVSDEGGSPASSQTHELGGAAAGWSHSPSTVSTPSGGPFESTAFSWLAATSSSPTEVVTGRDDSGDGAETTLEYVDDRTAPTGSTVGYRNGLQTAGPVRVTTTSGSDDASGVGGGQLQRATADLAGSTCDTFSNFVDIGPASPTSPYADDSVVDRHCYRYRFVVQDRVGNQATATSAATVRLDSSSGPPSLGTAASYSVLGGTGVVGDNVSTVSGDLGVSPSTSVTGFPARNVGGDIHAGDEAAAQAQRDAVLAYADAGRRAPTTPDFSGDLNGRTFLPGVHHSTAAIDLTGTVTLDGDGDPDAVFIFQISAALNAAAISSVTLVNGARASNVYWRVKGAVNIAAGSDFSGRILAAGAITLGSGTRLIGSALSLGTVTVSNINIRFTEARPPVVTIAGGASATTKDPTPTITGTTDAHTRTVVRVTIGSQ
;
A
#
# COMPACT_ATOMS: atom_id res chain seq x y z
N MET A 1 -1.45 -36.87 -37.67
CA MET A 1 -0.98 -35.92 -38.69
C MET A 1 0.28 -35.27 -38.12
N THR A 2 1.46 -35.89 -38.29
CA THR A 2 2.45 -35.60 -39.35
C THR A 2 2.78 -34.11 -39.48
N ALA A 3 4.01 -33.61 -39.50
CA ALA A 3 5.37 -34.08 -39.25
C ALA A 3 6.27 -32.78 -39.25
N PRO A 4 7.62 -32.80 -39.23
CA PRO A 4 8.38 -32.19 -38.14
C PRO A 4 9.47 -31.19 -38.59
N ALA A 5 10.30 -30.81 -37.62
CA ALA A 5 11.56 -30.05 -37.67
C ALA A 5 12.55 -30.36 -38.81
N ARG A 6 13.38 -29.37 -39.19
CA ARG A 6 14.85 -29.34 -38.93
C ARG A 6 15.57 -28.19 -39.67
N ARG A 7 16.63 -27.73 -39.02
CA ARG A 7 17.73 -26.80 -39.42
C ARG A 7 18.55 -27.35 -40.64
N PRO A 8 19.80 -26.89 -40.86
CA PRO A 8 20.35 -25.62 -41.39
C PRO A 8 21.25 -25.91 -42.64
N GLY A 9 21.93 -24.93 -43.23
CA GLY A 9 23.02 -25.26 -44.17
C GLY A 9 23.69 -24.09 -44.88
N ARG A 10 24.94 -23.82 -44.50
CA ARG A 10 25.95 -23.05 -45.25
C ARG A 10 26.44 -23.83 -46.47
N LEU A 11 27.21 -23.13 -47.33
CA LEU A 11 28.21 -23.56 -48.34
C LEU A 11 27.75 -23.28 -49.79
N ALA A 12 28.37 -22.32 -50.49
CA ALA A 12 29.67 -22.36 -51.18
C ALA A 12 29.44 -22.57 -52.69
N LEU A 13 29.88 -21.60 -53.51
CA LEU A 13 31.00 -21.74 -54.46
C LEU A 13 30.55 -22.34 -55.82
N GLN A 14 30.17 -21.50 -56.80
CA GLN A 14 31.00 -20.98 -57.90
C GLN A 14 31.00 -21.90 -59.14
N VAL A 15 30.67 -21.34 -60.32
CA VAL A 15 31.20 -21.59 -61.70
C VAL A 15 30.12 -21.28 -62.76
N VAL A 16 30.19 -20.11 -63.44
CA VAL A 16 30.55 -19.83 -64.89
C VAL A 16 29.58 -20.49 -65.91
N LEU A 17 28.87 -19.83 -66.85
CA LEU A 17 29.23 -19.01 -68.04
C LEU A 17 27.93 -18.35 -68.62
N VAL A 18 27.93 -17.05 -69.00
CA VAL A 18 27.87 -16.47 -70.39
C VAL A 18 26.51 -16.71 -71.11
N ASP A 19 25.77 -15.80 -71.74
CA ASP A 19 25.84 -14.38 -72.16
C ASP A 19 24.36 -13.96 -72.39
N LEU A 20 23.96 -12.71 -72.08
CA LEU A 20 23.16 -11.92 -73.03
C LEU A 20 23.14 -10.43 -72.64
N LEU A 21 23.53 -9.64 -73.63
CA LEU A 21 23.61 -8.19 -73.70
C LEU A 21 22.27 -7.50 -73.33
N VAL A 22 22.27 -6.63 -72.33
CA VAL A 22 21.27 -5.55 -72.19
C VAL A 22 22.02 -4.26 -71.88
N ALA A 23 21.89 -3.28 -72.78
CA ALA A 23 22.49 -1.97 -72.68
C ALA A 23 21.97 -1.23 -71.44
N VAL A 24 22.85 -1.04 -70.44
CA VAL A 24 22.61 -0.13 -69.33
C VAL A 24 23.08 1.26 -69.76
N VAL A 25 22.14 2.16 -69.98
CA VAL A 25 22.39 3.60 -70.02
C VAL A 25 22.86 4.00 -68.61
N VAL A 26 24.17 4.13 -68.44
CA VAL A 26 24.74 4.77 -67.25
C VAL A 26 24.48 6.27 -67.40
N ALA A 27 23.44 6.75 -66.73
CA ALA A 27 23.31 8.17 -66.42
C ALA A 27 24.40 8.51 -65.38
N VAL A 28 25.61 8.83 -65.86
CA VAL A 28 26.59 9.53 -65.04
C VAL A 28 25.98 10.91 -64.75
N VAL A 29 25.40 11.08 -63.58
CA VAL A 29 25.12 12.42 -63.05
C VAL A 29 26.46 13.00 -62.66
N LEU A 30 27.16 13.57 -63.64
CA LEU A 30 28.26 14.49 -63.38
C LEU A 30 27.67 15.65 -62.57
N PRO A 31 28.27 16.06 -61.45
CA PRO A 31 27.90 17.35 -60.88
C PRO A 31 28.16 18.39 -61.97
N THR A 32 27.10 19.04 -62.44
CA THR A 32 27.25 20.18 -63.34
C THR A 32 27.86 21.30 -62.51
N SER A 33 29.19 21.37 -62.48
CA SER A 33 29.90 22.53 -61.99
C SER A 33 29.59 23.67 -62.94
N ASN A 34 28.77 24.63 -62.50
CA ASN A 34 28.62 25.88 -63.22
C ASN A 34 29.98 26.57 -63.22
N ALA A 35 30.67 26.57 -64.36
CA ALA A 35 31.94 27.28 -64.51
C ALA A 35 31.62 28.76 -64.78
N TRP A 36 31.83 29.61 -63.78
CA TRP A 36 31.70 31.06 -63.94
C TRP A 36 33.07 31.66 -64.27
N SER A 37 33.18 32.28 -65.45
CA SER A 37 34.39 32.96 -65.89
C SER A 37 34.26 34.47 -65.67
N PHE A 38 35.10 35.03 -64.81
CA PHE A 38 35.20 36.47 -64.62
C PHE A 38 36.08 37.09 -65.72
N TRP A 39 35.70 38.27 -66.20
CA TRP A 39 36.45 39.05 -67.18
C TRP A 39 36.70 40.44 -66.61
N ALA A 40 37.96 40.80 -66.40
CA ALA A 40 38.36 42.18 -66.12
C ALA A 40 39.04 42.77 -67.36
N ALA A 41 38.56 43.94 -67.79
CA ALA A 41 39.23 44.76 -68.79
C ALA A 41 40.07 45.82 -68.06
N GLY A 42 41.39 45.66 -68.10
CA GLY A 42 42.34 46.60 -67.50
C GLY A 42 43.11 47.34 -68.58
N SER A 43 42.52 48.35 -69.20
CA SER A 43 43.25 49.26 -70.08
C SER A 43 43.04 50.71 -69.64
N ALA A 44 44.15 51.45 -69.50
CA ALA A 44 44.10 52.89 -69.29
C ALA A 44 43.38 53.60 -70.46
N PRO A 45 42.78 54.78 -70.25
CA PRO A 45 42.10 55.51 -71.32
C PRO A 45 43.00 55.68 -72.56
N GLY A 46 42.60 55.10 -73.69
CA GLY A 46 43.33 55.16 -74.97
C GLY A 46 44.20 53.94 -75.34
N GLY A 47 44.27 52.88 -74.52
CA GLY A 47 45.05 51.66 -74.81
C GLY A 47 44.27 50.55 -75.53
N ASN A 48 44.98 49.62 -76.18
CA ASN A 48 44.41 48.38 -76.72
C ASN A 48 43.88 47.51 -75.57
N GLY A 49 42.60 47.13 -75.61
CA GLY A 49 41.97 46.31 -74.59
C GLY A 49 42.53 44.88 -74.57
N ALA A 50 42.97 44.41 -73.40
CA ALA A 50 43.24 43.01 -73.14
C ALA A 50 42.24 42.49 -72.11
N SER A 51 41.60 41.36 -72.38
CA SER A 51 40.80 40.62 -71.41
C SER A 51 41.50 39.29 -71.11
N ARG A 52 41.60 38.94 -69.83
CA ARG A 52 42.02 37.61 -69.38
C ARG A 52 40.84 36.96 -68.69
N THR A 53 40.60 35.69 -69.01
CA THR A 53 39.68 34.84 -68.25
C THR A 53 40.37 34.33 -67.01
N ALA A 54 39.66 34.36 -65.89
CA ALA A 54 40.03 33.61 -64.71
C ALA A 54 38.79 32.92 -64.13
N SER A 55 38.98 31.72 -63.61
CA SER A 55 37.98 31.02 -62.82
C SER A 55 38.26 31.25 -61.34
N VAL A 56 37.21 31.41 -60.53
CA VAL A 56 37.36 31.44 -59.08
C VAL A 56 37.68 30.02 -58.59
N GLY A 57 38.79 29.84 -57.88
CA GLY A 57 39.16 28.55 -57.31
C GLY A 57 38.11 28.04 -56.31
N ALA A 58 38.10 26.73 -56.05
CA ALA A 58 37.22 26.15 -55.05
C ALA A 58 37.61 26.58 -53.64
N GLY A 59 36.63 26.64 -52.73
CA GLY A 59 36.88 26.89 -51.31
C GLY A 59 37.68 25.77 -50.65
N ALA A 60 38.64 26.12 -49.80
CA ALA A 60 39.29 25.17 -48.91
C ALA A 60 38.34 24.68 -47.82
N VAL A 61 38.48 23.42 -47.37
CA VAL A 61 37.66 22.86 -46.30
C VAL A 61 37.94 23.63 -44.99
N PRO A 62 36.93 24.21 -44.34
CA PRO A 62 37.14 24.96 -43.12
C PRO A 62 37.40 24.04 -41.92
N VAL A 63 38.21 24.54 -40.99
CA VAL A 63 38.51 23.94 -39.68
C VAL A 63 37.78 24.73 -38.61
N THR A 64 37.16 24.02 -37.66
CA THR A 64 36.33 24.64 -36.62
C THR A 64 36.77 24.27 -35.20
N SER A 65 36.67 25.24 -34.29
CA SER A 65 36.82 25.06 -32.84
C SER A 65 35.68 25.77 -32.11
N ALA A 66 35.05 25.12 -31.13
CA ALA A 66 33.96 25.70 -30.36
C ALA A 66 34.32 25.90 -28.88
N THR A 67 33.80 26.96 -28.29
CA THR A 67 33.88 27.28 -26.86
C THR A 67 32.62 28.08 -26.48
N ARG A 68 31.81 27.59 -25.51
CA ARG A 68 30.59 28.26 -25.00
C ARG A 68 29.65 28.80 -26.09
N GLY A 69 29.13 27.93 -26.96
CA GLY A 69 28.24 28.34 -28.06
C GLY A 69 28.87 29.20 -29.17
N ALA A 70 30.13 29.63 -29.04
CA ALA A 70 30.88 30.35 -30.07
C ALA A 70 31.76 29.38 -30.88
N VAL A 71 31.71 29.48 -32.21
CA VAL A 71 32.49 28.62 -33.12
C VAL A 71 33.43 29.46 -33.97
N SER A 72 34.74 29.31 -33.75
CA SER A 72 35.74 29.84 -34.66
C SER A 72 35.83 28.96 -35.91
N VAL A 73 35.65 29.56 -37.07
CA VAL A 73 35.73 28.91 -38.39
C VAL A 73 36.89 29.54 -39.15
N SER A 74 37.86 28.73 -39.59
CA SER A 74 39.06 29.19 -40.29
C SER A 74 39.37 28.33 -41.52
N TRP A 75 39.99 28.90 -42.55
CA TRP A 75 40.28 28.20 -43.81
C TRP A 75 41.55 28.72 -44.49
N ALA A 76 42.09 27.97 -45.45
CA ALA A 76 43.20 28.42 -46.28
C ALA A 76 42.71 29.38 -47.38
N ALA A 77 43.54 30.36 -47.75
CA ALA A 77 43.20 31.33 -48.78
C ALA A 77 42.99 30.67 -50.15
N SER A 78 41.90 31.04 -50.83
CA SER A 78 41.61 30.63 -52.21
C SER A 78 42.10 31.68 -53.21
N THR A 79 42.49 31.23 -54.40
CA THR A 79 42.95 32.11 -55.48
C THR A 79 42.13 31.89 -56.75
N LEU A 80 42.12 32.90 -57.62
CA LEU A 80 41.73 32.74 -59.01
C LEU A 80 42.71 31.78 -59.73
N SER A 81 42.30 31.22 -60.87
CA SER A 81 43.20 30.43 -61.74
C SER A 81 44.41 31.22 -62.26
N SER A 82 44.35 32.55 -62.19
CA SER A 82 45.46 33.47 -62.49
C SER A 82 46.46 33.65 -61.33
N GLY A 83 46.18 33.09 -60.15
CA GLY A 83 46.98 33.25 -58.93
C GLY A 83 46.65 34.48 -58.10
N ALA A 84 45.74 35.36 -58.55
CA ALA A 84 45.27 36.50 -57.76
C ALA A 84 44.36 36.05 -56.61
N ALA A 85 44.36 36.79 -55.50
CA ALA A 85 43.47 36.55 -54.37
C ALA A 85 42.00 36.81 -54.74
N VAL A 86 41.09 36.13 -54.04
CA VAL A 86 39.65 36.42 -54.08
C VAL A 86 39.32 37.61 -53.16
N ASP A 87 38.18 38.26 -53.36
CA ASP A 87 37.80 39.46 -52.58
C ASP A 87 37.27 39.09 -51.17
N GLY A 88 36.82 37.84 -50.98
CA GLY A 88 36.42 37.32 -49.68
C GLY A 88 35.68 35.99 -49.81
N TYR A 89 34.95 35.63 -48.75
CA TYR A 89 34.28 34.35 -48.61
C TYR A 89 32.87 34.54 -48.05
N GLU A 90 31.94 33.72 -48.52
CA GLU A 90 30.65 33.50 -47.85
C GLU A 90 30.75 32.23 -47.02
N VAL A 91 30.34 32.30 -45.75
CA VAL A 91 30.30 31.16 -44.82
C VAL A 91 28.87 30.67 -44.66
N ARG A 92 28.65 29.36 -44.69
CA ARG A 92 27.34 28.73 -44.45
C ARG A 92 27.46 27.64 -43.38
N ARG A 93 26.45 27.53 -42.53
CA ARG A 93 26.32 26.49 -41.51
C ARG A 93 25.25 25.49 -41.95
N TYR A 94 25.46 24.21 -41.68
CA TYR A 94 24.55 23.13 -42.05
C TYR A 94 24.20 22.27 -40.85
N ASP A 95 22.93 21.89 -40.73
CA ASP A 95 22.47 20.93 -39.72
C ASP A 95 22.74 19.47 -40.15
N ALA A 96 22.38 18.53 -39.28
CA ALA A 96 22.58 17.09 -39.52
C ALA A 96 21.81 16.53 -40.72
N THR A 97 20.78 17.23 -41.22
CA THR A 97 20.01 16.83 -42.42
C THR A 97 20.63 17.37 -43.71
N GLY A 98 21.67 18.20 -43.59
CA GLY A 98 22.30 18.88 -44.73
C GLY A 98 21.55 20.15 -45.15
N GLN A 99 20.60 20.65 -44.35
CA GLN A 99 19.94 21.92 -44.62
C GLN A 99 20.87 23.07 -44.22
N ALA A 100 20.99 24.08 -45.10
CA ALA A 100 21.75 25.29 -44.81
C ALA A 100 20.98 26.24 -43.87
N HIS A 101 21.70 26.83 -42.93
CA HIS A 101 21.24 27.84 -41.98
C HIS A 101 22.09 29.10 -42.10
N THR A 102 21.52 30.25 -41.74
CA THR A 102 22.24 31.52 -41.70
C THR A 102 23.21 31.54 -40.54
N VAL A 103 24.45 31.96 -40.81
CA VAL A 103 25.49 32.18 -39.81
C VAL A 103 25.31 33.52 -39.10
N GLY A 104 25.85 33.63 -37.88
CA GLY A 104 25.85 34.87 -37.09
C GLY A 104 26.56 36.06 -37.78
N ALA A 105 26.27 37.27 -37.31
CA ALA A 105 26.62 38.54 -37.98
C ALA A 105 28.12 38.72 -38.32
N SER A 106 29.00 38.16 -37.50
CA SER A 106 30.47 38.15 -37.68
C SER A 106 30.98 37.22 -38.79
N CYS A 107 30.19 36.21 -39.18
CA CYS A 107 30.46 35.30 -40.29
C CYS A 107 29.51 35.54 -41.49
N ALA A 108 28.54 36.44 -41.35
CA ALA A 108 27.54 36.73 -42.37
C ALA A 108 28.06 37.71 -43.42
N GLY A 109 27.60 37.55 -44.66
CA GLY A 109 28.00 38.41 -45.78
C GLY A 109 29.40 38.08 -46.30
N LEU A 110 30.10 39.09 -46.83
CA LEU A 110 31.44 38.95 -47.38
C LEU A 110 32.49 39.02 -46.27
N VAL A 111 33.07 37.88 -45.90
CA VAL A 111 34.18 37.78 -44.96
C VAL A 111 35.50 37.97 -45.73
N THR A 112 36.19 39.08 -45.51
CA THR A 112 37.47 39.40 -46.20
C THR A 112 38.69 38.74 -45.55
N ALA A 113 38.54 38.26 -44.32
CA ALA A 113 39.55 37.46 -43.61
C ALA A 113 39.43 35.96 -43.94
N THR A 114 40.44 35.18 -43.56
CA THR A 114 40.42 33.70 -43.66
C THR A 114 39.91 33.02 -42.38
N THR A 115 39.22 33.78 -41.53
CA THR A 115 38.64 33.32 -40.27
C THR A 115 37.47 34.20 -39.87
N CYS A 116 36.49 33.63 -39.18
CA CYS A 116 35.44 34.34 -38.47
C CYS A 116 35.05 33.56 -37.20
N VAL A 117 34.38 34.20 -36.25
CA VAL A 117 33.85 33.55 -35.04
C VAL A 117 32.35 33.72 -35.05
N GLU A 118 31.61 32.62 -35.15
CA GLU A 118 30.16 32.62 -35.09
C GLU A 118 29.70 32.50 -33.63
N ASP A 119 29.16 33.57 -33.06
CA ASP A 119 28.60 33.57 -31.72
C ASP A 119 27.14 33.09 -31.71
N GLY A 120 26.72 32.46 -30.60
CA GLY A 120 25.33 32.05 -30.39
C GLY A 120 24.85 30.92 -31.31
N VAL A 121 25.74 29.98 -31.63
CA VAL A 121 25.37 28.77 -32.38
C VAL A 121 24.46 27.91 -31.48
N PRO A 122 23.23 27.56 -31.90
CA PRO A 122 22.32 26.76 -31.09
C PRO A 122 22.86 25.37 -30.76
N THR A 123 22.38 24.77 -29.67
CA THR A 123 22.69 23.37 -29.32
C THR A 123 22.36 22.44 -30.50
N GLY A 124 23.32 21.61 -30.89
CA GLY A 124 23.14 20.69 -32.03
C GLY A 124 24.45 20.26 -32.71
N ARG A 125 24.31 19.47 -33.78
CA ARG A 125 25.42 19.01 -34.62
C ARG A 125 25.47 19.84 -35.90
N TRP A 126 26.59 20.53 -36.10
CA TRP A 126 26.76 21.51 -37.17
C TRP A 126 28.02 21.24 -38.00
N THR A 127 27.96 21.61 -39.27
CA THR A 127 29.11 21.68 -40.17
C THR A 127 29.14 23.02 -40.90
N TRP A 128 30.31 23.43 -41.37
CA TRP A 128 30.47 24.70 -42.08
C TRP A 128 31.11 24.48 -43.45
N THR A 129 30.78 25.35 -44.39
CA THR A 129 31.42 25.46 -45.69
C THR A 129 31.80 26.91 -45.95
N ILE A 130 32.71 27.11 -46.91
CA ILE A 130 33.05 28.43 -47.42
C ILE A 130 32.97 28.46 -48.94
N THR A 131 32.48 29.57 -49.48
CA THR A 131 32.43 29.83 -50.92
C THR A 131 33.24 31.09 -51.22
N PRO A 132 34.33 31.02 -52.00
CA PRO A 132 35.13 32.20 -52.34
C PRO A 132 34.39 33.09 -53.34
N LEU A 133 34.53 34.41 -53.17
CA LEU A 133 33.80 35.45 -53.90
C LEU A 133 34.74 36.46 -54.55
N VAL A 134 34.36 36.93 -55.74
CA VAL A 134 34.99 38.07 -56.44
C VAL A 134 33.90 39.02 -56.91
N ALA A 135 34.09 40.31 -56.61
CA ALA A 135 33.06 41.35 -56.71
C ALA A 135 31.75 40.93 -56.00
N THR A 136 30.60 41.36 -56.52
CA THR A 136 29.29 41.15 -55.87
C THR A 136 28.55 39.89 -56.30
N SER A 137 29.02 39.17 -57.32
CA SER A 137 28.23 38.09 -57.94
C SER A 137 29.02 36.88 -58.44
N TRP A 138 30.35 36.93 -58.48
CA TRP A 138 31.16 35.80 -58.96
C TRP A 138 31.59 34.93 -57.80
N ARG A 139 31.40 33.61 -57.94
CA ARG A 139 31.66 32.65 -56.86
C ARG A 139 32.40 31.42 -57.38
N GLY A 140 33.26 30.86 -56.54
CA GLY A 140 33.89 29.56 -56.78
C GLY A 140 32.98 28.41 -56.37
N ALA A 141 33.49 27.18 -56.52
CA ALA A 141 32.83 26.02 -55.95
C ALA A 141 32.86 26.10 -54.42
N GLU A 142 31.72 25.79 -53.80
CA GLU A 142 31.59 25.64 -52.35
C GLU A 142 32.54 24.53 -51.85
N SER A 143 33.19 24.75 -50.72
CA SER A 143 34.09 23.76 -50.13
C SER A 143 33.34 22.49 -49.73
N ALA A 144 34.08 21.39 -49.50
CA ALA A 144 33.53 20.31 -48.69
C ALA A 144 33.24 20.80 -47.26
N HIS A 145 32.33 20.09 -46.57
CA HIS A 145 31.94 20.41 -45.19
C HIS A 145 33.11 20.21 -44.22
N SER A 146 33.18 21.04 -43.18
CA SER A 146 34.05 20.81 -42.02
C SER A 146 33.74 19.47 -41.35
N MET A 147 34.59 19.05 -40.42
CA MET A 147 34.21 18.01 -39.46
C MET A 147 32.96 18.44 -38.68
N VAL A 148 32.10 17.48 -38.32
CA VAL A 148 30.90 17.72 -37.51
C VAL A 148 31.31 18.22 -36.13
N ARG A 149 30.74 19.34 -35.71
CA ARG A 149 30.91 19.87 -34.35
C ARG A 149 29.60 19.76 -33.60
N THR A 150 29.64 19.18 -32.39
CA THR A 150 28.56 19.33 -31.42
C THR A 150 28.78 20.65 -30.70
N VAL A 151 27.76 21.50 -30.73
CA VAL A 151 27.67 22.71 -29.92
C VAL A 151 26.62 22.44 -28.86
N ASP A 152 26.94 22.84 -27.64
CA ASP A 152 26.04 22.84 -26.51
C ASP A 152 26.03 24.25 -25.94
N ALA A 153 24.82 24.77 -25.76
CA ALA A 153 24.51 26.09 -25.25
C ALA A 153 23.31 26.03 -24.29
N SER A 154 22.89 24.82 -23.90
CA SER A 154 21.81 24.59 -22.95
C SER A 154 22.42 24.60 -21.54
N PRO A 155 21.94 25.42 -20.60
CA PRO A 155 22.45 25.36 -19.24
C PRO A 155 22.04 24.03 -18.58
N PRO A 156 22.88 23.47 -17.71
CA PRO A 156 22.56 22.25 -16.99
C PRO A 156 21.43 22.51 -15.97
N VAL A 157 20.85 21.44 -15.42
CA VAL A 157 19.83 21.50 -14.35
C VAL A 157 20.42 20.90 -13.08
N ASN A 158 20.25 21.61 -11.96
CA ASN A 158 20.61 21.11 -10.63
C ASN A 158 19.48 20.24 -10.05
N ALA A 159 19.84 19.07 -9.52
CA ALA A 159 18.93 18.24 -8.72
C ALA A 159 19.57 18.00 -7.34
N ILE A 160 19.17 18.83 -6.38
CA ILE A 160 19.77 18.89 -5.04
C ILE A 160 19.06 17.91 -4.10
N SER A 161 19.86 17.19 -3.33
CA SER A 161 19.44 16.33 -2.22
C SER A 161 20.39 16.49 -1.03
N LEU A 162 19.94 16.06 0.15
CA LEU A 162 20.73 16.10 1.37
C LEU A 162 21.29 14.71 1.69
N THR A 163 22.57 14.65 2.03
CA THR A 163 23.30 13.44 2.42
C THR A 163 24.07 13.67 3.73
N ALA A 164 24.64 12.62 4.31
CA ALA A 164 25.42 12.69 5.56
C ALA A 164 24.70 13.44 6.71
N LEU A 165 23.39 13.24 6.83
CA LEU A 165 22.51 13.96 7.76
C LEU A 165 22.82 13.62 9.23
N SER A 166 22.95 14.66 10.05
CA SER A 166 23.08 14.58 11.50
C SER A 166 22.35 15.77 12.15
N GLY A 167 21.76 15.58 13.33
CA GLY A 167 21.07 16.64 14.08
C GLY A 167 19.70 17.06 13.54
N GLY A 168 19.34 16.68 12.31
CA GLY A 168 18.02 16.87 11.72
C GLY A 168 17.98 17.96 10.66
N ALA A 169 17.85 17.55 9.39
CA ALA A 169 17.62 18.47 8.28
C ALA A 169 16.75 17.79 7.20
N ALA A 170 15.98 18.60 6.47
CA ALA A 170 15.08 18.12 5.44
C ALA A 170 14.96 19.14 4.31
N LEU A 171 14.95 18.65 3.07
CA LEU A 171 14.71 19.49 1.91
C LEU A 171 13.19 19.61 1.68
N GLY A 172 12.72 20.85 1.55
CA GLY A 172 11.34 21.15 1.22
C GLY A 172 10.94 20.63 -0.18
N PRO A 173 9.64 20.49 -0.47
CA PRO A 173 9.14 19.86 -1.70
C PRO A 173 9.55 20.58 -3.00
N ALA A 174 9.83 21.89 -2.93
CA ALA A 174 10.30 22.67 -4.08
C ALA A 174 11.84 22.63 -4.26
N ALA A 175 12.57 21.92 -3.40
CA ALA A 175 14.05 21.88 -3.39
C ALA A 175 14.72 23.27 -3.30
N ARG A 176 14.05 24.24 -2.64
CA ARG A 176 14.55 25.61 -2.41
C ARG A 176 14.76 25.96 -0.94
N THR A 177 14.17 25.20 -0.03
CA THR A 177 14.26 25.46 1.41
C THR A 177 14.82 24.24 2.10
N VAL A 178 15.91 24.41 2.84
CA VAL A 178 16.44 23.40 3.75
C VAL A 178 15.95 23.72 5.15
N PHE A 179 15.07 22.90 5.67
CA PHE A 179 14.69 22.95 7.08
C PHE A 179 15.77 22.27 7.91
N TYR A 180 16.10 22.84 9.05
CA TYR A 180 17.04 22.24 10.00
C TYR A 180 16.50 22.36 11.41
N ARG A 181 16.86 21.43 12.28
CA ARG A 181 16.50 21.50 13.69
C ARG A 181 17.56 22.29 14.45
N GLY A 182 17.27 23.56 14.71
CA GLY A 182 18.16 24.46 15.44
C GLY A 182 18.30 24.15 16.93
N THR A 183 17.37 23.40 17.52
CA THR A 183 17.44 23.01 18.95
C THR A 183 18.59 22.05 19.26
N LEU A 184 19.15 21.38 18.25
CA LEU A 184 20.31 20.50 18.35
C LEU A 184 21.39 20.98 17.36
N ALA A 185 22.65 20.60 17.63
CA ALA A 185 23.69 20.77 16.63
C ALA A 185 23.52 19.71 15.54
N GLY A 186 23.87 20.05 14.30
CA GLY A 186 23.72 19.13 13.18
C GLY A 186 24.57 19.49 11.97
N SER A 187 24.49 18.62 10.97
CA SER A 187 25.23 18.76 9.72
C SER A 187 24.56 18.01 8.58
N PHE A 188 24.88 18.39 7.34
CA PHE A 188 24.60 17.62 6.13
C PHE A 188 25.60 17.98 5.03
N THR A 189 25.65 17.18 3.97
CA THR A 189 26.27 17.53 2.69
C THR A 189 25.19 17.74 1.64
N LEU A 190 25.43 18.64 0.68
CA LEU A 190 24.58 18.78 -0.50
C LEU A 190 25.09 17.83 -1.56
N THR A 191 24.22 16.96 -2.06
CA THR A 191 24.48 16.14 -3.24
C THR A 191 23.71 16.75 -4.42
N ASN A 192 24.43 17.24 -5.43
CA ASN A 192 23.87 17.81 -6.64
C ASN A 192 24.04 16.83 -7.81
N ALA A 193 22.95 16.19 -8.22
CA ALA A 193 22.89 15.39 -9.44
C ALA A 193 22.62 16.31 -10.64
N VAL A 194 23.65 17.01 -11.08
CA VAL A 194 23.58 17.89 -12.25
C VAL A 194 23.24 17.05 -13.48
N SER A 195 22.31 17.50 -14.30
CA SER A 195 21.91 16.84 -15.54
C SER A 195 21.89 17.83 -16.69
N ASP A 196 22.24 17.40 -17.90
CA ASP A 196 22.29 18.27 -19.06
C ASP A 196 21.87 17.56 -20.34
N GLU A 197 21.13 18.25 -21.21
CA GLU A 197 20.60 17.74 -22.47
C GLU A 197 21.45 18.25 -23.64
N GLY A 198 22.62 17.64 -23.86
CA GLY A 198 23.52 18.02 -24.95
C GLY A 198 25.00 17.88 -24.61
N GLY A 199 25.33 18.04 -23.34
CA GLY A 199 26.66 17.86 -22.78
C GLY A 199 26.71 16.83 -21.65
N SER A 200 27.72 16.96 -20.81
CA SER A 200 27.94 16.10 -19.66
C SER A 200 28.20 16.99 -18.43
N PRO A 201 27.65 16.62 -17.26
CA PRO A 201 27.90 17.36 -16.03
C PRO A 201 29.40 17.38 -15.67
N ALA A 202 29.95 18.57 -15.48
CA ALA A 202 31.36 18.77 -15.16
C ALA A 202 31.61 18.98 -13.68
N SER A 203 30.80 19.82 -13.02
CA SER A 203 31.01 20.16 -11.61
C SER A 203 29.80 20.75 -10.92
N SER A 204 29.85 20.77 -9.59
CA SER A 204 28.98 21.58 -8.74
C SER A 204 29.82 22.43 -7.79
N GLN A 205 29.44 23.69 -7.64
CA GLN A 205 30.09 24.65 -6.75
C GLN A 205 29.13 25.14 -5.66
N THR A 206 29.62 25.19 -4.42
CA THR A 206 29.04 25.90 -3.28
C THR A 206 29.89 27.12 -2.93
N HIS A 207 29.27 28.15 -2.38
CA HIS A 207 29.83 29.47 -2.10
C HIS A 207 29.90 29.73 -0.59
N GLU A 208 30.34 30.93 -0.21
CA GLU A 208 30.22 31.36 1.18
C GLU A 208 28.74 31.59 1.52
N LEU A 209 28.34 31.17 2.73
CA LEU A 209 26.97 31.35 3.20
C LEU A 209 26.60 32.83 3.22
N GLY A 210 25.54 33.17 2.50
CA GLY A 210 24.89 34.47 2.57
C GLY A 210 23.87 34.57 3.71
N GLY A 211 23.24 35.73 3.84
CA GLY A 211 22.16 35.95 4.82
C GLY A 211 22.66 35.96 6.28
N ALA A 212 21.78 35.56 7.21
CA ALA A 212 22.14 35.46 8.61
C ALA A 212 22.77 34.08 8.88
N ALA A 213 24.11 34.02 8.95
CA ALA A 213 24.87 32.77 9.10
C ALA A 213 25.46 32.57 10.51
N ALA A 214 25.00 33.32 11.53
CA ALA A 214 25.48 33.13 12.89
C ALA A 214 25.20 31.70 13.38
N GLY A 215 26.21 31.03 13.94
CA GLY A 215 26.10 29.63 14.38
C GLY A 215 26.22 28.59 13.27
N TRP A 216 26.41 29.01 12.00
CA TRP A 216 26.65 28.11 10.86
C TRP A 216 28.13 28.05 10.47
N SER A 217 28.53 26.96 9.83
CA SER A 217 29.85 26.79 9.24
C SER A 217 29.77 25.97 7.96
N HIS A 218 30.44 26.47 6.91
CA HIS A 218 30.62 25.83 5.62
C HIS A 218 31.94 26.32 5.00
N SER A 219 32.62 25.45 4.25
CA SER A 219 33.79 25.84 3.46
C SER A 219 33.43 25.73 1.97
N PRO A 220 33.41 26.83 1.21
CA PRO A 220 33.05 26.81 -0.22
C PRO A 220 33.84 25.75 -0.98
N SER A 221 33.20 25.06 -1.92
CA SER A 221 33.82 23.94 -2.62
C SER A 221 33.41 23.88 -4.09
N THR A 222 34.33 23.47 -4.96
CA THR A 222 34.03 23.10 -6.35
C THR A 222 34.40 21.63 -6.52
N VAL A 223 33.41 20.80 -6.84
CA VAL A 223 33.56 19.35 -6.91
C VAL A 223 33.27 18.90 -8.33
N SER A 224 34.22 18.19 -8.94
CA SER A 224 34.17 17.70 -10.32
C SER A 224 34.35 16.18 -10.43
N THR A 225 34.36 15.48 -9.30
CA THR A 225 34.49 14.02 -9.22
C THR A 225 33.33 13.42 -8.42
N PRO A 226 32.75 12.30 -8.84
CA PRO A 226 33.03 11.54 -10.07
C PRO A 226 32.61 12.29 -11.35
N SER A 227 33.18 11.90 -12.49
CA SER A 227 32.75 12.42 -13.80
C SER A 227 31.27 12.10 -14.03
N GLY A 228 30.50 13.09 -14.49
CA GLY A 228 29.04 12.98 -14.66
C GLY A 228 28.22 13.10 -13.37
N GLY A 229 28.87 13.25 -12.21
CA GLY A 229 28.21 13.38 -10.92
C GLY A 229 27.61 12.08 -10.38
N PRO A 230 26.79 12.15 -9.31
CA PRO A 230 26.43 13.37 -8.59
C PRO A 230 27.63 13.94 -7.80
N PHE A 231 27.59 15.24 -7.53
CA PHE A 231 28.68 15.95 -6.85
C PHE A 231 28.29 16.24 -5.39
N GLU A 232 29.12 15.79 -4.45
CA GLU A 232 28.89 16.00 -3.02
C GLU A 232 29.74 17.16 -2.49
N SER A 233 29.10 18.15 -1.86
CA SER A 233 29.78 19.31 -1.28
C SER A 233 30.58 18.96 -0.02
N THR A 234 31.42 19.90 0.42
CA THR A 234 31.85 19.94 1.84
C THR A 234 30.63 20.09 2.77
N ALA A 235 30.79 19.71 4.03
CA ALA A 235 29.68 19.73 4.98
C ALA A 235 29.20 21.17 5.29
N PHE A 236 27.90 21.29 5.49
CA PHE A 236 27.24 22.39 6.17
C PHE A 236 26.97 21.93 7.60
N SER A 237 27.23 22.77 8.59
CA SER A 237 26.96 22.46 9.99
C SER A 237 26.44 23.67 10.74
N TRP A 238 25.67 23.41 11.79
CA TRP A 238 25.16 24.43 12.69
C TRP A 238 25.32 24.02 14.16
N LEU A 239 25.45 25.03 15.01
CA LEU A 239 25.50 24.87 16.47
C LEU A 239 24.09 24.72 17.05
N ALA A 240 23.99 24.00 18.17
CA ALA A 240 22.75 23.92 18.94
C ALA A 240 22.27 25.31 19.38
N ALA A 241 20.95 25.47 19.47
CA ALA A 241 20.22 26.70 19.74
C ALA A 241 20.33 27.80 18.65
N THR A 242 20.85 27.47 17.46
CA THR A 242 20.86 28.41 16.32
C THR A 242 19.47 28.55 15.72
N SER A 243 19.05 29.78 15.44
CA SER A 243 17.77 30.10 14.77
C SER A 243 17.95 30.95 13.51
N SER A 244 19.20 31.09 13.05
CA SER A 244 19.56 31.95 11.92
C SER A 244 19.11 31.36 10.58
N SER A 245 18.95 32.22 9.58
CA SER A 245 18.44 31.84 8.27
C SER A 245 19.45 32.19 7.17
N PRO A 246 20.51 31.38 7.00
CA PRO A 246 21.48 31.61 5.92
C PRO A 246 20.90 31.26 4.54
N THR A 247 21.62 31.65 3.51
CA THR A 247 21.32 31.33 2.10
C THR A 247 22.55 30.75 1.43
N GLU A 248 22.36 29.81 0.49
CA GLU A 248 23.44 29.20 -0.29
C GLU A 248 23.11 29.25 -1.78
N VAL A 249 24.10 29.50 -2.63
CA VAL A 249 23.97 29.42 -4.09
C VAL A 249 24.75 28.22 -4.59
N VAL A 250 24.04 27.22 -5.11
CA VAL A 250 24.64 26.06 -5.76
C VAL A 250 24.73 26.29 -7.26
N THR A 251 25.93 26.24 -7.81
CA THR A 251 26.18 26.43 -9.26
C THR A 251 26.64 25.13 -9.89
N GLY A 252 25.76 24.50 -10.69
CA GLY A 252 26.12 23.36 -11.54
C GLY A 252 26.71 23.85 -12.85
N ARG A 253 27.69 23.12 -13.39
CA ARG A 253 28.29 23.39 -14.70
C ARG A 253 28.44 22.12 -15.52
N ASP A 254 28.33 22.25 -16.84
CA ASP A 254 28.69 21.21 -17.81
C ASP A 254 30.13 21.35 -18.33
N ASP A 255 30.55 20.40 -19.17
CA ASP A 255 31.88 20.35 -19.79
C ASP A 255 32.11 21.47 -20.84
N SER A 256 31.04 22.09 -21.32
CA SER A 256 31.08 23.26 -22.23
C SER A 256 31.32 24.57 -21.47
N GLY A 257 31.15 24.54 -20.14
CA GLY A 257 31.35 25.64 -19.22
C GLY A 257 30.10 26.50 -19.00
N ASP A 258 28.94 26.09 -19.51
CA ASP A 258 27.66 26.70 -19.18
C ASP A 258 27.26 26.30 -17.75
N GLY A 259 26.37 27.07 -17.14
CA GLY A 259 26.05 26.86 -15.72
C GLY A 259 24.68 27.35 -15.31
N ALA A 260 24.17 26.73 -14.25
CA ALA A 260 22.89 27.04 -13.66
C ALA A 260 22.99 27.19 -12.15
N GLU A 261 22.34 28.23 -11.63
CA GLU A 261 22.34 28.56 -10.21
C GLU A 261 21.04 28.12 -9.54
N THR A 262 21.15 27.66 -8.30
CA THR A 262 20.01 27.32 -7.46
C THR A 262 20.27 27.87 -6.07
N THR A 263 19.50 28.91 -5.71
CA THR A 263 19.52 29.48 -4.36
C THR A 263 18.69 28.62 -3.42
N LEU A 264 19.28 28.27 -2.28
CA LEU A 264 18.68 27.60 -1.14
C LEU A 264 18.55 28.57 0.03
N GLU A 265 17.41 28.53 0.70
CA GLU A 265 17.17 29.21 1.97
C GLU A 265 17.14 28.20 3.12
N TYR A 266 17.68 28.57 4.27
CA TYR A 266 17.81 27.66 5.41
C TYR A 266 16.89 28.17 6.51
N VAL A 267 15.98 27.32 6.99
CA VAL A 267 14.92 27.73 7.93
C VAL A 267 14.96 26.80 9.14
N ASP A 268 15.04 27.38 10.33
CA ASP A 268 14.99 26.61 11.57
C ASP A 268 13.56 26.13 11.82
N ASP A 269 13.41 24.81 11.83
CA ASP A 269 12.22 24.11 12.28
C ASP A 269 12.46 23.50 13.67
N ARG A 270 11.90 24.17 14.66
CA ARG A 270 11.99 23.82 16.08
C ARG A 270 10.67 23.33 16.67
N THR A 271 9.62 23.29 15.85
CA THR A 271 8.26 23.01 16.32
C THR A 271 7.91 21.58 15.98
N ALA A 272 7.43 20.82 16.96
CA ALA A 272 6.91 19.49 16.69
C ALA A 272 5.54 19.56 15.98
N PRO A 273 5.15 18.49 15.24
CA PRO A 273 3.82 18.40 14.64
C PRO A 273 2.70 18.64 15.65
N THR A 274 1.60 19.24 15.19
CA THR A 274 0.42 19.53 16.00
C THR A 274 -0.81 18.79 15.49
N GLY A 275 -1.81 18.57 16.35
CA GLY A 275 -3.08 17.91 15.97
C GLY A 275 -3.01 16.39 15.81
N SER A 276 -1.92 15.75 16.22
CA SER A 276 -1.83 14.28 16.25
C SER A 276 -2.79 13.67 17.29
N THR A 277 -3.46 12.57 16.96
CA THR A 277 -4.39 11.88 17.87
C THR A 277 -4.15 10.38 17.94
N VAL A 278 -4.59 9.76 19.04
CA VAL A 278 -4.68 8.32 19.23
C VAL A 278 -6.01 7.97 19.91
N GLY A 279 -6.78 7.07 19.31
CA GLY A 279 -8.10 6.67 19.77
C GLY A 279 -8.26 5.15 19.83
N TYR A 280 -8.89 4.65 20.88
CA TYR A 280 -9.21 3.22 21.06
C TYR A 280 -10.31 3.08 22.10
N ARG A 281 -11.05 1.97 22.04
CA ARG A 281 -12.19 1.73 22.93
C ARG A 281 -11.73 1.59 24.39
N ASN A 282 -12.25 2.44 25.26
CA ASN A 282 -12.01 2.36 26.70
C ASN A 282 -12.84 1.24 27.35
N GLY A 283 -12.29 0.56 28.36
CA GLY A 283 -13.02 -0.38 29.20
C GLY A 283 -12.79 -1.85 28.88
N LEU A 284 -13.66 -2.70 29.44
CA LEU A 284 -13.59 -4.16 29.36
C LEU A 284 -13.95 -4.65 27.95
N GLN A 285 -13.18 -5.60 27.43
CA GLN A 285 -13.36 -6.23 26.13
C GLN A 285 -13.22 -7.74 26.30
N THR A 286 -14.06 -8.50 25.59
CA THR A 286 -14.24 -9.95 25.81
C THR A 286 -13.58 -10.85 24.76
N ALA A 287 -13.06 -10.29 23.66
CA ALA A 287 -12.18 -10.95 22.68
C ALA A 287 -11.83 -9.99 21.51
N GLY A 288 -10.80 -10.36 20.73
CA GLY A 288 -10.45 -9.75 19.45
C GLY A 288 -9.29 -8.74 19.51
N PRO A 289 -8.75 -8.32 18.35
CA PRO A 289 -7.70 -7.30 18.30
C PRO A 289 -8.20 -5.97 18.85
N VAL A 290 -7.30 -5.24 19.51
CA VAL A 290 -7.57 -3.86 19.87
C VAL A 290 -7.40 -2.99 18.62
N ARG A 291 -8.50 -2.37 18.17
CA ARG A 291 -8.47 -1.40 17.07
C ARG A 291 -8.05 -0.04 17.59
N VAL A 292 -6.97 0.50 17.04
CA VAL A 292 -6.41 1.80 17.38
C VAL A 292 -6.46 2.72 16.17
N THR A 293 -7.10 3.87 16.31
CA THR A 293 -7.12 4.94 15.30
C THR A 293 -6.04 5.96 15.62
N THR A 294 -5.34 6.43 14.59
CA THR A 294 -4.34 7.49 14.71
C THR A 294 -4.54 8.55 13.63
N THR A 295 -4.14 9.77 13.94
CA THR A 295 -3.92 10.85 12.96
C THR A 295 -2.57 11.48 13.22
N SER A 296 -1.80 11.74 12.17
CA SER A 296 -0.47 12.36 12.32
C SER A 296 -0.52 13.88 12.53
N GLY A 297 -1.67 14.50 12.27
CA GLY A 297 -1.79 15.96 12.35
C GLY A 297 -1.06 16.66 11.20
N SER A 298 -0.58 17.88 11.46
CA SER A 298 0.13 18.71 10.49
C SER A 298 1.35 19.38 11.13
N ASP A 299 2.29 19.74 10.28
CA ASP A 299 3.43 20.59 10.62
C ASP A 299 3.60 21.62 9.50
N ASP A 300 3.72 22.89 9.87
CA ASP A 300 3.73 24.02 8.92
C ASP A 300 5.13 24.27 8.32
N ALA A 301 6.18 23.69 8.90
CA ALA A 301 7.56 23.89 8.52
C ALA A 301 8.09 22.72 7.68
N SER A 302 8.88 21.81 8.26
CA SER A 302 9.45 20.69 7.51
C SER A 302 8.41 19.64 7.10
N GLY A 303 7.20 19.72 7.67
CA GLY A 303 6.11 18.80 7.42
C GLY A 303 6.27 17.50 8.20
N VAL A 304 5.22 16.68 8.24
CA VAL A 304 5.24 15.41 8.96
C VAL A 304 6.19 14.40 8.28
N GLY A 305 7.09 13.81 9.07
CA GLY A 305 8.05 12.79 8.64
C GLY A 305 7.57 11.35 8.88
N GLY A 306 6.67 11.15 9.84
CA GLY A 306 6.05 9.85 10.12
C GLY A 306 5.56 9.74 11.56
N GLY A 307 5.04 8.57 11.94
CA GLY A 307 4.67 8.33 13.33
C GLY A 307 4.77 6.87 13.75
N GLN A 308 4.99 6.62 15.03
CA GLN A 308 5.15 5.30 15.60
C GLN A 308 4.07 5.06 16.66
N LEU A 309 3.31 3.99 16.50
CA LEU A 309 2.37 3.54 17.52
C LEU A 309 3.13 2.79 18.61
N GLN A 310 2.81 3.11 19.86
CA GLN A 310 3.42 2.50 21.02
C GLN A 310 2.37 2.01 22.00
N ARG A 311 2.68 0.91 22.71
CA ARG A 311 1.80 0.27 23.68
C ARG A 311 2.50 0.06 25.03
N ALA A 312 1.78 0.31 26.10
CA ALA A 312 2.13 -0.11 27.46
C ALA A 312 1.15 -1.18 27.93
N THR A 313 1.65 -2.16 28.70
CA THR A 313 0.90 -3.35 29.11
C THR A 313 0.92 -3.49 30.63
N ALA A 314 -0.17 -3.97 31.24
CA ALA A 314 -0.24 -4.37 32.64
C ALA A 314 -1.04 -5.67 32.78
N ASP A 315 -0.85 -6.41 33.86
CA ASP A 315 -1.74 -7.54 34.22
C ASP A 315 -3.11 -7.03 34.67
N LEU A 316 -4.16 -7.83 34.45
CA LEU A 316 -5.52 -7.58 34.92
C LEU A 316 -5.85 -8.45 36.13
N ALA A 317 -5.75 -7.86 37.33
CA ALA A 317 -6.17 -8.46 38.59
C ALA A 317 -7.63 -8.11 38.90
N GLY A 318 -8.55 -9.06 38.71
CA GLY A 318 -9.99 -8.80 38.85
C GLY A 318 -10.47 -7.80 37.79
N SER A 319 -10.94 -6.63 38.21
CA SER A 319 -11.39 -5.52 37.33
C SER A 319 -10.40 -4.35 37.25
N THR A 320 -9.27 -4.46 37.95
CA THR A 320 -8.25 -3.42 38.06
C THR A 320 -6.98 -3.80 37.31
N CYS A 321 -6.40 -2.80 36.64
CA CYS A 321 -5.11 -2.95 35.98
C CYS A 321 -4.00 -2.71 37.00
N ASP A 322 -3.00 -3.57 36.97
CA ASP A 322 -1.78 -3.39 37.76
C ASP A 322 -0.90 -2.28 37.16
N THR A 323 0.40 -2.29 37.51
CA THR A 323 1.34 -1.28 37.04
C THR A 323 1.66 -1.48 35.56
N PHE A 324 1.51 -0.42 34.77
CA PHE A 324 1.85 -0.43 33.35
C PHE A 324 3.36 -0.45 33.13
N SER A 325 3.79 -1.24 32.15
CA SER A 325 5.13 -1.22 31.60
C SER A 325 5.45 0.12 30.95
N ASN A 326 6.73 0.31 30.59
CA ASN A 326 7.10 1.34 29.64
C ASN A 326 6.43 1.10 28.28
N PHE A 327 6.19 2.19 27.55
CA PHE A 327 5.70 2.13 26.18
C PHE A 327 6.76 1.56 25.25
N VAL A 328 6.36 0.60 24.42
CA VAL A 328 7.20 -0.03 23.38
C VAL A 328 6.54 0.12 22.01
N ASP A 329 7.37 0.17 20.96
CA ASP A 329 6.89 0.26 19.57
C ASP A 329 6.10 -0.99 19.18
N ILE A 330 4.98 -0.79 18.50
CA ILE A 330 4.17 -1.85 17.90
C ILE A 330 3.87 -1.54 16.43
N GLY A 331 3.86 -2.59 15.62
CA GLY A 331 3.62 -2.46 14.19
C GLY A 331 4.74 -1.74 13.43
N PRO A 332 4.56 -1.50 12.13
CA PRO A 332 5.52 -0.76 11.31
C PRO A 332 5.51 0.74 11.63
N ALA A 333 6.55 1.44 11.19
CA ALA A 333 6.54 2.90 11.16
C ALA A 333 5.42 3.41 10.24
N SER A 334 4.73 4.45 10.69
CA SER A 334 3.55 5.05 10.06
C SER A 334 2.46 4.01 9.75
N PRO A 335 1.92 3.31 10.77
CA PRO A 335 0.96 2.24 10.54
C PRO A 335 -0.35 2.78 9.95
N THR A 336 -0.97 2.00 9.07
CA THR A 336 -2.30 2.31 8.51
C THR A 336 -3.34 2.39 9.62
N SER A 337 -4.16 3.44 9.59
CA SER A 337 -5.25 3.67 10.54
C SER A 337 -6.58 3.20 9.94
N PRO A 338 -7.42 2.41 10.65
CA PRO A 338 -7.16 1.87 11.99
C PRO A 338 -6.16 0.71 11.98
N TYR A 339 -5.25 0.72 12.96
CA TYR A 339 -4.33 -0.38 13.22
C TYR A 339 -5.03 -1.45 14.07
N ALA A 340 -4.89 -2.72 13.70
CA ALA A 340 -5.38 -3.85 14.49
C ALA A 340 -4.20 -4.44 15.28
N ASP A 341 -4.27 -4.34 16.61
CA ASP A 341 -3.30 -4.99 17.47
C ASP A 341 -3.77 -6.40 17.85
N ASP A 342 -3.36 -7.37 17.04
CA ASP A 342 -3.64 -8.81 17.23
C ASP A 342 -2.70 -9.48 18.26
N SER A 343 -1.67 -8.77 18.74
CA SER A 343 -0.68 -9.32 19.68
C SER A 343 -1.09 -9.21 21.15
N VAL A 344 -2.32 -8.75 21.39
CA VAL A 344 -2.88 -8.62 22.74
C VAL A 344 -3.24 -9.99 23.32
N VAL A 345 -2.90 -10.17 24.59
CA VAL A 345 -3.18 -11.35 25.39
C VAL A 345 -4.31 -11.08 26.38
N ASP A 346 -5.13 -12.11 26.63
CA ASP A 346 -6.17 -12.10 27.64
C ASP A 346 -5.62 -11.84 29.06
N ARG A 347 -6.47 -11.36 29.97
CA ARG A 347 -6.11 -10.99 31.36
C ARG A 347 -5.05 -9.90 31.46
N HIS A 348 -5.04 -8.96 30.52
CA HIS A 348 -4.14 -7.82 30.51
C HIS A 348 -4.87 -6.51 30.23
N CYS A 349 -4.22 -5.41 30.59
CA CYS A 349 -4.61 -4.07 30.25
C CYS A 349 -3.65 -3.42 29.27
N TYR A 350 -4.17 -2.55 28.41
CA TYR A 350 -3.39 -1.85 27.40
C TYR A 350 -3.69 -0.35 27.36
N ARG A 351 -2.61 0.42 27.20
CA ARG A 351 -2.65 1.85 26.87
C ARG A 351 -1.83 2.09 25.62
N TYR A 352 -2.28 3.00 24.77
CA TYR A 352 -1.62 3.32 23.52
C TYR A 352 -1.27 4.81 23.47
N ARG A 353 -0.14 5.12 22.86
CA ARG A 353 0.26 6.47 22.49
C ARG A 353 0.83 6.47 21.08
N PHE A 354 0.76 7.61 20.40
CA PHE A 354 1.27 7.74 19.04
C PHE A 354 2.31 8.85 19.01
N VAL A 355 3.55 8.50 18.72
CA VAL A 355 4.68 9.43 18.65
C VAL A 355 4.86 9.84 17.20
N VAL A 356 4.56 11.09 16.88
CA VAL A 356 4.69 11.66 15.54
C VAL A 356 5.94 12.51 15.49
N GLN A 357 6.68 12.42 14.38
CA GLN A 357 7.84 13.27 14.13
C GLN A 357 7.70 14.04 12.82
N ASP A 358 8.21 15.26 12.77
CA ASP A 358 8.41 15.98 11.51
C ASP A 358 9.63 15.45 10.73
N ARG A 359 9.99 16.09 9.61
CA ARG A 359 11.11 15.64 8.77
C ARG A 359 12.48 16.02 9.31
N VAL A 360 12.58 16.98 10.23
CA VAL A 360 13.82 17.30 10.96
C VAL A 360 13.92 16.52 12.29
N GLY A 361 12.87 15.79 12.65
CA GLY A 361 12.69 14.86 13.75
C GLY A 361 12.14 15.45 15.06
N ASN A 362 11.56 16.67 15.09
CA ASN A 362 10.88 17.15 16.30
C ASN A 362 9.66 16.26 16.56
N GLN A 363 9.45 15.89 17.83
CA GLN A 363 8.46 14.87 18.18
C GLN A 363 7.30 15.44 19.00
N ALA A 364 6.09 15.01 18.66
CA ALA A 364 4.89 15.18 19.44
C ALA A 364 4.34 13.82 19.84
N THR A 365 3.84 13.68 21.06
CA THR A 365 3.25 12.43 21.54
C THR A 365 1.76 12.62 21.78
N ALA A 366 0.92 12.01 20.95
CA ALA A 366 -0.50 11.91 21.20
C ALA A 366 -0.79 10.85 22.28
N THR A 367 -1.54 11.24 23.30
CA THR A 367 -1.95 10.35 24.40
C THR A 367 -3.46 10.25 24.49
N SER A 368 -3.95 9.15 25.07
CA SER A 368 -5.35 8.97 25.45
C SER A 368 -5.47 8.59 26.91
N ALA A 369 -6.55 9.03 27.57
CA ALA A 369 -6.89 8.59 28.93
C ALA A 369 -7.51 7.17 28.96
N ALA A 370 -7.85 6.60 27.80
CA ALA A 370 -8.48 5.29 27.70
C ALA A 370 -7.55 4.18 28.18
N THR A 371 -8.13 3.15 28.79
CA THR A 371 -7.45 1.90 29.17
C THR A 371 -8.30 0.73 28.71
N VAL A 372 -7.73 -0.13 27.87
CA VAL A 372 -8.35 -1.40 27.49
C VAL A 372 -8.13 -2.40 28.60
N ARG A 373 -9.16 -3.16 28.97
CA ARG A 373 -9.07 -4.33 29.84
C ARG A 373 -9.54 -5.52 29.04
N LEU A 374 -8.64 -6.44 28.70
CA LEU A 374 -9.00 -7.63 27.95
C LEU A 374 -9.27 -8.76 28.96
N ASP A 375 -10.54 -9.12 29.10
CA ASP A 375 -10.99 -10.25 29.92
C ASP A 375 -12.08 -11.02 29.18
N SER A 376 -11.67 -12.12 28.56
CA SER A 376 -12.58 -13.05 27.90
C SER A 376 -13.34 -13.94 28.88
N SER A 377 -13.04 -13.90 30.19
CA SER A 377 -13.76 -14.66 31.22
C SER A 377 -15.00 -13.96 31.80
N SER A 378 -15.20 -12.66 31.50
CA SER A 378 -16.28 -11.84 32.10
C SER A 378 -17.56 -11.71 31.25
N GLY A 379 -17.71 -12.47 30.17
CA GLY A 379 -18.89 -12.48 29.29
C GLY A 379 -19.13 -13.87 28.70
N PRO A 380 -20.14 -14.12 27.84
CA PRO A 380 -20.35 -15.45 27.27
C PRO A 380 -19.11 -15.97 26.49
N PRO A 381 -18.76 -17.26 26.55
CA PRO A 381 -17.70 -17.83 25.71
C PRO A 381 -17.91 -17.51 24.23
N SER A 382 -16.87 -16.96 23.58
CA SER A 382 -16.92 -16.68 22.14
C SER A 382 -16.81 -17.98 21.36
N LEU A 383 -17.76 -18.20 20.44
CA LEU A 383 -17.78 -19.38 19.56
C LEU A 383 -17.11 -19.12 18.21
N GLY A 384 -16.66 -17.90 17.94
CA GLY A 384 -16.14 -17.49 16.64
C GLY A 384 -17.08 -17.92 15.50
N THR A 385 -16.51 -18.58 14.49
CA THR A 385 -17.26 -19.11 13.33
C THR A 385 -18.13 -20.32 13.66
N ALA A 386 -17.90 -21.04 14.77
CA ALA A 386 -18.80 -22.12 15.20
C ALA A 386 -20.18 -21.61 15.66
N ALA A 387 -20.35 -20.29 15.84
CA ALA A 387 -21.61 -19.69 16.25
C ALA A 387 -22.77 -19.95 15.25
N SER A 388 -22.48 -20.14 13.95
CA SER A 388 -23.50 -20.41 12.92
C SER A 388 -23.91 -21.87 12.81
N TYR A 389 -23.20 -22.78 13.49
CA TYR A 389 -23.44 -24.22 13.40
C TYR A 389 -24.47 -24.68 14.44
N SER A 390 -25.51 -25.36 13.96
CA SER A 390 -26.42 -26.13 14.82
C SER A 390 -25.79 -27.45 15.24
N VAL A 391 -25.03 -28.07 14.34
CA VAL A 391 -24.29 -29.32 14.58
C VAL A 391 -22.88 -29.18 14.04
N LEU A 392 -21.87 -29.48 14.86
CA LEU A 392 -20.48 -29.58 14.44
C LEU A 392 -19.85 -30.82 15.06
N GLY A 393 -19.35 -31.74 14.25
CA GLY A 393 -18.66 -32.95 14.69
C GLY A 393 -17.17 -32.95 14.36
N GLY A 394 -16.36 -33.60 15.19
CA GLY A 394 -14.93 -33.84 14.91
C GLY A 394 -14.69 -35.08 14.06
N THR A 395 -15.38 -36.18 14.40
CA THR A 395 -15.17 -37.50 13.79
C THR A 395 -16.30 -37.93 12.87
N GLY A 396 -17.50 -37.36 13.01
CA GLY A 396 -18.64 -37.65 12.15
C GLY A 396 -19.93 -36.98 12.61
N VAL A 397 -20.88 -36.88 11.69
CA VAL A 397 -22.28 -36.51 11.98
C VAL A 397 -23.19 -37.59 11.41
N VAL A 398 -24.01 -38.19 12.26
CA VAL A 398 -24.94 -39.28 11.93
C VAL A 398 -26.36 -38.84 12.24
N GLY A 399 -27.20 -38.80 11.22
CA GLY A 399 -28.64 -38.53 11.32
C GLY A 399 -29.49 -39.68 10.80
N ASP A 400 -30.78 -39.40 10.63
CA ASP A 400 -31.82 -40.39 10.33
C ASP A 400 -32.77 -39.98 9.19
N ASN A 401 -32.36 -39.01 8.39
CA ASN A 401 -33.06 -38.40 7.25
C ASN A 401 -34.31 -37.58 7.60
N VAL A 402 -34.68 -37.47 8.88
CA VAL A 402 -35.85 -36.72 9.33
C VAL A 402 -35.51 -35.60 10.32
N SER A 403 -34.40 -35.71 11.04
CA SER A 403 -33.88 -34.66 11.92
C SER A 403 -33.73 -33.31 11.21
N THR A 404 -34.04 -32.20 11.89
CA THR A 404 -34.01 -30.83 11.33
C THR A 404 -33.16 -29.88 12.18
N VAL A 405 -32.40 -29.01 11.53
CA VAL A 405 -31.50 -28.05 12.18
C VAL A 405 -31.61 -26.67 11.53
N SER A 406 -31.54 -25.58 12.30
CA SER A 406 -31.79 -24.22 11.77
C SER A 406 -30.56 -23.52 11.18
N GLY A 407 -29.36 -23.93 11.57
CA GLY A 407 -28.09 -23.36 11.09
C GLY A 407 -27.29 -24.34 10.27
N ASP A 408 -25.98 -24.08 10.18
CA ASP A 408 -25.04 -24.91 9.44
C ASP A 408 -24.84 -26.28 10.12
N LEU A 409 -24.47 -27.27 9.31
CA LEU A 409 -24.08 -28.60 9.76
C LEU A 409 -22.67 -28.88 9.27
N GLY A 410 -21.75 -29.21 10.18
CA GLY A 410 -20.34 -29.36 9.86
C GLY A 410 -19.69 -30.61 10.41
N VAL A 411 -18.65 -31.08 9.73
CA VAL A 411 -17.70 -32.04 10.27
C VAL A 411 -16.28 -31.69 9.82
N SER A 412 -15.31 -31.72 10.74
CA SER A 412 -13.88 -31.55 10.44
C SER A 412 -13.02 -32.08 11.59
N PRO A 413 -11.88 -32.78 11.34
CA PRO A 413 -11.26 -33.04 10.03
C PRO A 413 -11.88 -34.21 9.26
N SER A 414 -12.82 -34.94 9.85
CA SER A 414 -13.58 -35.96 9.11
C SER A 414 -14.45 -35.31 8.03
N THR A 415 -14.87 -36.11 7.05
CA THR A 415 -15.81 -35.72 5.99
C THR A 415 -17.14 -36.47 6.09
N SER A 416 -17.30 -37.31 7.12
CA SER A 416 -18.44 -38.22 7.24
C SER A 416 -19.69 -37.51 7.79
N VAL A 417 -20.60 -37.13 6.88
CA VAL A 417 -21.99 -36.78 7.19
C VAL A 417 -22.90 -37.83 6.59
N THR A 418 -23.73 -38.46 7.42
CA THR A 418 -24.70 -39.49 6.97
C THR A 418 -26.09 -39.18 7.51
N GLY A 419 -27.14 -39.54 6.77
CA GLY A 419 -28.52 -39.40 7.24
C GLY A 419 -29.01 -37.95 7.39
N PHE A 420 -28.40 -36.99 6.70
CA PHE A 420 -28.84 -35.59 6.70
C PHE A 420 -29.02 -35.07 5.27
N PRO A 421 -30.25 -35.03 4.74
CA PRO A 421 -30.51 -34.39 3.46
C PRO A 421 -30.46 -32.86 3.62
N ALA A 422 -29.92 -32.15 2.62
CA ALA A 422 -29.76 -30.69 2.64
C ALA A 422 -31.06 -29.92 2.96
N ARG A 423 -32.23 -30.43 2.52
CA ARG A 423 -33.54 -29.81 2.80
C ARG A 423 -33.88 -29.70 4.30
N ASN A 424 -33.21 -30.45 5.15
CA ASN A 424 -33.43 -30.47 6.60
C ASN A 424 -32.43 -29.58 7.37
N VAL A 425 -31.50 -28.94 6.66
CA VAL A 425 -30.49 -28.03 7.21
C VAL A 425 -30.87 -26.61 6.80
N GLY A 426 -30.98 -25.71 7.77
CA GLY A 426 -31.35 -24.31 7.52
C GLY A 426 -30.22 -23.46 6.94
N GLY A 427 -28.97 -23.89 7.14
CA GLY A 427 -27.77 -23.35 6.49
C GLY A 427 -27.12 -24.35 5.55
N ASP A 428 -25.78 -24.32 5.47
CA ASP A 428 -25.00 -25.17 4.57
C ASP A 428 -24.47 -26.45 5.26
N ILE A 429 -24.18 -27.48 4.46
CA ILE A 429 -23.47 -28.69 4.92
C ILE A 429 -21.99 -28.58 4.56
N HIS A 430 -21.14 -28.48 5.58
CA HIS A 430 -19.69 -28.35 5.47
C HIS A 430 -18.98 -29.65 5.86
N ALA A 431 -18.63 -30.48 4.88
CA ALA A 431 -18.01 -31.79 5.10
C ALA A 431 -16.49 -31.76 4.82
N GLY A 432 -15.70 -31.43 5.85
CA GLY A 432 -14.23 -31.40 5.82
C GLY A 432 -13.62 -30.22 5.05
N ASP A 433 -14.38 -29.15 4.82
CA ASP A 433 -13.89 -27.94 4.16
C ASP A 433 -13.21 -26.95 5.14
N GLU A 434 -12.72 -25.83 4.59
CA GLU A 434 -12.04 -24.79 5.38
C GLU A 434 -12.97 -24.09 6.38
N ALA A 435 -14.26 -23.95 6.06
CA ALA A 435 -15.24 -23.32 6.94
C ALA A 435 -15.49 -24.20 8.18
N ALA A 436 -15.73 -25.51 8.00
CA ALA A 436 -15.83 -26.46 9.10
C ALA A 436 -14.51 -26.61 9.86
N ALA A 437 -13.36 -26.53 9.18
CA ALA A 437 -12.05 -26.57 9.84
C ALA A 437 -11.81 -25.35 10.74
N GLN A 438 -12.19 -24.15 10.31
CA GLN A 438 -12.11 -22.95 11.14
C GLN A 438 -13.13 -23.00 12.28
N ALA A 439 -14.36 -23.40 12.00
CA ALA A 439 -15.39 -23.58 13.03
C ALA A 439 -14.92 -24.56 14.12
N GLN A 440 -14.26 -25.66 13.74
CA GLN A 440 -13.80 -26.61 14.74
C GLN A 440 -12.62 -26.10 15.57
N ARG A 441 -11.73 -25.28 15.00
CA ARG A 441 -10.71 -24.55 15.79
C ARG A 441 -11.36 -23.61 16.80
N ASP A 442 -12.38 -22.85 16.37
CA ASP A 442 -13.08 -21.91 17.23
C ASP A 442 -13.88 -22.63 18.33
N ALA A 443 -14.47 -23.78 18.03
CA ALA A 443 -15.15 -24.62 19.02
C ALA A 443 -14.17 -25.20 20.06
N VAL A 444 -12.95 -25.58 19.66
CA VAL A 444 -11.88 -25.97 20.60
C VAL A 444 -11.49 -24.80 21.51
N LEU A 445 -11.36 -23.58 20.96
CA LEU A 445 -11.08 -22.38 21.75
C LEU A 445 -12.22 -22.06 22.72
N ALA A 446 -13.48 -22.16 22.28
CA ALA A 446 -14.64 -21.96 23.14
C ALA A 446 -14.72 -23.02 24.26
N TYR A 447 -14.42 -24.28 23.95
CA TYR A 447 -14.34 -25.37 24.92
C TYR A 447 -13.25 -25.11 25.97
N ALA A 448 -12.07 -24.66 25.55
CA ALA A 448 -10.96 -24.31 26.43
C ALA A 448 -11.31 -23.08 27.29
N ASP A 449 -11.93 -22.05 26.70
CA ASP A 449 -12.39 -20.86 27.40
C ASP A 449 -13.42 -21.19 28.48
N ALA A 450 -14.47 -21.93 28.14
CA ALA A 450 -15.48 -22.35 29.10
C ALA A 450 -14.86 -23.16 30.25
N GLY A 451 -13.83 -23.98 29.98
CA GLY A 451 -13.16 -24.84 30.96
C GLY A 451 -12.14 -24.14 31.89
N ARG A 452 -11.58 -22.99 31.51
CA ARG A 452 -10.59 -22.26 32.32
C ARG A 452 -11.19 -21.20 33.24
N ARG A 453 -12.48 -20.90 33.09
CA ARG A 453 -13.18 -19.90 33.91
C ARG A 453 -13.27 -20.39 35.35
N ALA A 454 -12.98 -19.50 36.30
CA ALA A 454 -13.05 -19.83 37.70
C ALA A 454 -14.51 -20.12 38.12
N PRO A 455 -14.79 -21.24 38.81
CA PRO A 455 -16.12 -21.50 39.38
C PRO A 455 -16.54 -20.38 40.33
N THR A 456 -17.80 -19.96 40.23
CA THR A 456 -18.38 -18.91 41.09
C THR A 456 -19.17 -19.51 42.26
N THR A 457 -19.29 -20.84 42.30
CA THR A 457 -20.04 -21.61 43.30
C THR A 457 -19.25 -22.86 43.68
N PRO A 458 -19.51 -23.47 44.86
CA PRO A 458 -18.95 -24.77 45.20
C PRO A 458 -19.30 -25.85 44.18
N ASP A 459 -18.46 -26.87 44.09
CA ASP A 459 -18.71 -28.02 43.22
C ASP A 459 -20.08 -28.66 43.49
N PHE A 460 -20.73 -29.10 42.42
CA PHE A 460 -21.98 -29.87 42.50
C PHE A 460 -21.81 -31.28 41.92
N SER A 461 -22.69 -32.19 42.29
CA SER A 461 -22.70 -33.57 41.79
C SER A 461 -24.10 -34.18 41.79
N GLY A 462 -24.27 -35.29 41.09
CA GLY A 462 -25.50 -36.08 41.08
C GLY A 462 -26.55 -35.54 40.10
N ASP A 463 -27.81 -35.86 40.39
CA ASP A 463 -28.96 -35.51 39.55
C ASP A 463 -29.31 -34.01 39.63
N LEU A 464 -29.66 -33.43 38.49
CA LEU A 464 -30.10 -32.05 38.34
C LEU A 464 -31.59 -31.85 38.59
N ASN A 465 -32.37 -32.93 38.71
CA ASN A 465 -33.81 -32.87 38.86
C ASN A 465 -34.25 -32.01 40.07
N GLY A 466 -35.12 -31.03 39.80
CA GLY A 466 -35.67 -30.10 40.79
C GLY A 466 -34.71 -29.00 41.24
N ARG A 467 -33.49 -28.92 40.68
CA ARG A 467 -32.51 -27.91 41.06
C ARG A 467 -32.70 -26.61 40.30
N THR A 468 -32.39 -25.50 40.97
CA THR A 468 -32.30 -24.17 40.37
C THR A 468 -30.87 -23.67 40.44
N PHE A 469 -30.37 -23.14 39.33
CA PHE A 469 -29.07 -22.47 39.25
C PHE A 469 -29.26 -20.99 38.91
N LEU A 470 -28.50 -20.14 39.60
CA LEU A 470 -28.36 -18.71 39.32
C LEU A 470 -27.20 -18.46 38.35
N PRO A 471 -27.05 -17.25 37.77
CA PRO A 471 -26.01 -16.99 36.78
C PRO A 471 -24.61 -17.22 37.38
N GLY A 472 -23.72 -17.83 36.61
CA GLY A 472 -22.37 -18.15 37.06
C GLY A 472 -21.70 -19.33 36.38
N VAL A 473 -20.54 -19.69 36.94
CA VAL A 473 -19.73 -20.84 36.52
C VAL A 473 -19.91 -21.94 37.57
N HIS A 474 -20.52 -23.05 37.16
CA HIS A 474 -20.78 -24.20 38.01
C HIS A 474 -19.91 -25.37 37.58
N HIS A 475 -19.22 -25.99 38.53
CA HIS A 475 -18.29 -27.06 38.25
C HIS A 475 -18.75 -28.39 38.88
N SER A 476 -18.57 -29.48 38.13
CA SER A 476 -18.75 -30.84 38.61
C SER A 476 -17.55 -31.69 38.21
N THR A 477 -16.95 -32.36 39.19
CA THR A 477 -15.87 -33.34 38.97
C THR A 477 -16.40 -34.70 38.49
N ALA A 478 -17.68 -34.99 38.71
CA ALA A 478 -18.32 -36.27 38.45
C ALA A 478 -19.25 -36.22 37.24
N ALA A 479 -19.80 -37.38 36.87
CA ALA A 479 -20.88 -37.43 35.89
C ALA A 479 -22.14 -36.82 36.51
N ILE A 480 -22.95 -36.18 35.67
CA ILE A 480 -24.22 -35.60 36.10
C ILE A 480 -25.36 -36.20 35.31
N ASP A 481 -26.46 -36.41 36.01
CA ASP A 481 -27.69 -36.90 35.43
C ASP A 481 -28.75 -35.78 35.45
N LEU A 482 -29.68 -35.81 34.52
CA LEU A 482 -30.87 -34.96 34.52
C LEU A 482 -32.08 -35.87 34.32
N THR A 483 -32.72 -36.29 35.41
CA THR A 483 -33.86 -37.23 35.34
C THR A 483 -35.22 -36.56 35.20
N GLY A 484 -35.29 -35.24 35.36
CA GLY A 484 -36.51 -34.44 35.27
C GLY A 484 -36.22 -33.03 34.79
N THR A 485 -36.63 -32.03 35.57
CA THR A 485 -36.48 -30.61 35.18
C THR A 485 -35.38 -29.94 36.00
N VAL A 486 -34.48 -29.22 35.33
CA VAL A 486 -33.57 -28.24 35.95
C VAL A 486 -33.99 -26.83 35.54
N THR A 487 -33.93 -25.89 36.47
CA THR A 487 -34.28 -24.49 36.23
C THR A 487 -33.03 -23.62 36.22
N LEU A 488 -32.88 -22.80 35.19
CA LEU A 488 -31.87 -21.75 35.12
C LEU A 488 -32.58 -20.40 35.28
N ASP A 489 -32.29 -19.73 36.39
CA ASP A 489 -32.94 -18.49 36.80
C ASP A 489 -32.00 -17.32 36.51
N GLY A 490 -32.40 -16.46 35.58
CA GLY A 490 -31.61 -15.29 35.16
C GLY A 490 -31.57 -14.18 36.21
N ASP A 491 -32.30 -14.31 37.32
CA ASP A 491 -32.38 -13.31 38.40
C ASP A 491 -32.79 -11.91 37.90
N GLY A 492 -33.59 -11.88 36.83
CA GLY A 492 -34.04 -10.65 36.17
C GLY A 492 -33.07 -10.08 35.13
N ASP A 493 -31.89 -10.69 34.95
CA ASP A 493 -30.87 -10.24 33.99
C ASP A 493 -30.97 -11.00 32.65
N PRO A 494 -31.34 -10.32 31.54
CA PRO A 494 -31.36 -10.93 30.21
C PRO A 494 -29.98 -11.28 29.64
N ASP A 495 -28.91 -10.72 30.21
CA ASP A 495 -27.53 -10.97 29.82
C ASP A 495 -26.84 -11.99 30.75
N ALA A 496 -27.60 -12.59 31.68
CA ALA A 496 -27.15 -13.66 32.58
C ALA A 496 -26.48 -14.81 31.80
N VAL A 497 -25.29 -15.21 32.26
CA VAL A 497 -24.49 -16.30 31.67
C VAL A 497 -24.41 -17.48 32.62
N PHE A 498 -24.64 -18.69 32.08
CA PHE A 498 -24.52 -19.96 32.81
C PHE A 498 -23.47 -20.83 32.13
N ILE A 499 -22.45 -21.26 32.86
CA ILE A 499 -21.39 -22.13 32.35
C ILE A 499 -21.30 -23.35 33.24
N PHE A 500 -21.73 -24.51 32.73
CA PHE A 500 -21.60 -25.79 33.41
C PHE A 500 -20.33 -26.49 32.93
N GLN A 501 -19.33 -26.59 33.81
CA GLN A 501 -18.10 -27.31 33.60
C GLN A 501 -18.21 -28.73 34.17
N ILE A 502 -18.40 -29.72 33.29
CA ILE A 502 -18.60 -31.12 33.68
C ILE A 502 -17.38 -31.92 33.28
N SER A 503 -16.65 -32.42 34.26
CA SER A 503 -15.39 -33.16 34.07
C SER A 503 -15.58 -34.63 33.67
N ALA A 504 -16.82 -35.11 33.61
CA ALA A 504 -17.19 -36.45 33.13
C ALA A 504 -18.36 -36.38 32.13
N ALA A 505 -19.29 -37.35 32.16
CA ALA A 505 -20.43 -37.43 31.25
C ALA A 505 -21.65 -36.60 31.73
N LEU A 506 -22.50 -36.21 30.78
CA LEU A 506 -23.82 -35.62 31.02
C LEU A 506 -24.88 -36.57 30.44
N ASN A 507 -25.77 -37.10 31.28
CA ASN A 507 -26.86 -37.94 30.83
C ASN A 507 -28.21 -37.31 31.20
N ALA A 508 -29.03 -36.97 30.22
CA ALA A 508 -30.39 -36.53 30.44
C ALA A 508 -31.35 -37.69 30.12
N ALA A 509 -32.19 -38.06 31.08
CA ALA A 509 -33.18 -39.12 30.92
C ALA A 509 -34.29 -38.69 29.95
N ALA A 510 -35.13 -39.63 29.53
CA ALA A 510 -36.20 -39.35 28.59
C ALA A 510 -37.18 -38.33 29.20
N ILE A 511 -37.69 -37.39 28.39
CA ILE A 511 -38.66 -36.37 28.81
C ILE A 511 -38.06 -35.42 29.88
N SER A 512 -36.73 -35.29 29.93
CA SER A 512 -36.07 -34.30 30.78
C SER A 512 -36.16 -32.88 30.19
N SER A 513 -36.00 -31.86 31.03
CA SER A 513 -36.09 -30.47 30.59
C SER A 513 -35.10 -29.52 31.26
N VAL A 514 -34.59 -28.57 30.48
CA VAL A 514 -33.85 -27.38 30.95
C VAL A 514 -34.73 -26.15 30.77
N THR A 515 -35.30 -25.66 31.87
CA THR A 515 -36.24 -24.53 31.88
C THR A 515 -35.50 -23.23 32.17
N LEU A 516 -35.76 -22.21 31.35
CA LEU A 516 -35.19 -20.86 31.51
C LEU A 516 -36.26 -19.93 32.10
N VAL A 517 -35.93 -19.23 33.18
CA VAL A 517 -36.85 -18.27 33.82
C VAL A 517 -36.16 -16.93 34.09
N ASN A 518 -36.97 -15.91 34.37
CA ASN A 518 -36.53 -14.59 34.85
C ASN A 518 -35.37 -13.98 34.04
N GLY A 519 -35.47 -13.99 32.71
CA GLY A 519 -34.48 -13.37 31.83
C GLY A 519 -33.40 -14.31 31.29
N ALA A 520 -33.25 -15.53 31.83
CA ALA A 520 -32.29 -16.49 31.29
C ALA A 520 -32.55 -16.79 29.79
N ARG A 521 -31.47 -16.84 28.99
CA ARG A 521 -31.53 -17.09 27.54
C ARG A 521 -30.65 -18.28 27.17
N ALA A 522 -31.15 -19.17 26.31
CA ALA A 522 -30.40 -20.33 25.82
C ALA A 522 -29.08 -19.93 25.14
N SER A 523 -29.03 -18.76 24.50
CA SER A 523 -27.82 -18.19 23.90
C SER A 523 -26.72 -17.84 24.90
N ASN A 524 -27.02 -17.85 26.20
CA ASN A 524 -26.06 -17.56 27.27
C ASN A 524 -25.82 -18.77 28.19
N VAL A 525 -26.32 -19.96 27.82
CA VAL A 525 -26.13 -21.22 28.55
C VAL A 525 -25.10 -22.08 27.82
N TYR A 526 -24.04 -22.50 28.52
CA TYR A 526 -22.94 -23.27 27.97
C TYR A 526 -22.71 -24.54 28.80
N TRP A 527 -22.78 -25.69 28.14
CA TRP A 527 -22.53 -27.01 28.74
C TRP A 527 -21.18 -27.52 28.23
N ARG A 528 -20.12 -27.29 28.99
CA ARG A 528 -18.78 -27.79 28.68
C ARG A 528 -18.63 -29.18 29.28
N VAL A 529 -18.61 -30.21 28.45
CA VAL A 529 -18.59 -31.62 28.90
C VAL A 529 -17.32 -32.33 28.42
N LYS A 530 -16.53 -32.85 29.36
CA LYS A 530 -15.30 -33.60 29.04
C LYS A 530 -15.60 -35.02 28.53
N GLY A 531 -16.65 -35.65 29.03
CA GLY A 531 -17.12 -36.96 28.59
C GLY A 531 -18.12 -36.90 27.45
N ALA A 532 -18.87 -38.00 27.30
CA ALA A 532 -19.99 -38.07 26.37
C ALA A 532 -21.22 -37.33 26.90
N VAL A 533 -22.06 -36.87 25.98
CA VAL A 533 -23.37 -36.27 26.26
C VAL A 533 -24.45 -37.17 25.68
N ASN A 534 -25.36 -37.65 26.52
CA ASN A 534 -26.48 -38.48 26.10
C ASN A 534 -27.78 -37.81 26.53
N ILE A 535 -28.54 -37.27 25.58
CA ILE A 535 -29.86 -36.69 25.84
C ILE A 535 -30.90 -37.66 25.30
N ALA A 536 -31.64 -38.32 26.18
CA ALA A 536 -32.61 -39.33 25.78
C ALA A 536 -33.89 -38.72 25.16
N ALA A 537 -34.72 -39.61 24.62
CA ALA A 537 -35.87 -39.27 23.78
C ALA A 537 -36.88 -38.31 24.45
N GLY A 538 -37.47 -37.43 23.64
CA GLY A 538 -38.53 -36.51 24.05
C GLY A 538 -38.11 -35.39 25.01
N SER A 539 -36.81 -35.15 25.16
CA SER A 539 -36.29 -34.11 26.08
C SER A 539 -36.30 -32.72 25.44
N ASP A 540 -36.56 -31.69 26.26
CA ASP A 540 -36.48 -30.27 25.89
C ASP A 540 -35.21 -29.65 26.51
N PHE A 541 -34.16 -29.48 25.72
CA PHE A 541 -32.84 -29.05 26.21
C PHE A 541 -32.51 -27.62 25.74
N SER A 542 -31.86 -26.84 26.60
CA SER A 542 -31.52 -25.44 26.34
C SER A 542 -30.03 -25.18 26.58
N GLY A 543 -29.40 -24.48 25.64
CA GLY A 543 -28.00 -24.08 25.71
C GLY A 543 -27.12 -24.70 24.63
N ARG A 544 -25.86 -24.27 24.60
CA ARG A 544 -24.85 -24.77 23.67
C ARG A 544 -24.01 -25.84 24.34
N ILE A 545 -24.00 -27.02 23.74
CA ILE A 545 -23.23 -28.16 24.21
C ILE A 545 -21.86 -28.12 23.54
N LEU A 546 -20.81 -28.02 24.36
CA LEU A 546 -19.40 -28.06 23.96
C LEU A 546 -18.78 -29.35 24.53
N ALA A 547 -18.77 -30.42 23.74
CA ALA A 547 -18.34 -31.74 24.21
C ALA A 547 -16.99 -32.15 23.62
N ALA A 548 -16.07 -32.64 24.47
CA ALA A 548 -14.87 -33.32 23.99
C ALA A 548 -15.17 -34.76 23.53
N GLY A 549 -16.17 -35.41 24.13
CA GLY A 549 -16.68 -36.72 23.72
C GLY A 549 -17.85 -36.63 22.73
N ALA A 550 -18.42 -37.78 22.39
CA ALA A 550 -19.58 -37.88 21.50
C ALA A 550 -20.84 -37.24 22.10
N ILE A 551 -21.70 -36.69 21.25
CA ILE A 551 -23.03 -36.20 21.60
C ILE A 551 -24.07 -37.10 20.94
N THR A 552 -25.01 -37.62 21.73
CA THR A 552 -26.16 -38.39 21.25
C THR A 552 -27.45 -37.70 21.66
N LEU A 553 -28.30 -37.36 20.69
CA LEU A 553 -29.64 -36.81 20.92
C LEU A 553 -30.70 -37.81 20.45
N GLY A 554 -31.53 -38.28 21.38
CA GLY A 554 -32.57 -39.28 21.14
C GLY A 554 -33.77 -38.75 20.36
N SER A 555 -34.61 -39.69 19.91
CA SER A 555 -35.83 -39.38 19.13
C SER A 555 -36.72 -38.34 19.80
N GLY A 556 -37.11 -37.30 19.06
CA GLY A 556 -38.00 -36.25 19.54
C GLY A 556 -37.36 -35.21 20.45
N THR A 557 -36.03 -35.23 20.65
CA THR A 557 -35.35 -34.17 21.40
C THR A 557 -35.48 -32.83 20.68
N ARG A 558 -35.86 -31.80 21.43
CA ARG A 558 -35.84 -30.40 20.98
C ARG A 558 -34.71 -29.68 21.70
N LEU A 559 -33.77 -29.13 20.93
CA LEU A 559 -32.65 -28.36 21.46
C LEU A 559 -32.75 -26.91 21.01
N ILE A 560 -32.77 -25.99 21.97
CA ILE A 560 -32.57 -24.57 21.70
C ILE A 560 -31.11 -24.24 21.99
N GLY A 561 -30.28 -24.19 20.95
CA GLY A 561 -28.84 -24.00 21.04
C GLY A 561 -28.09 -24.73 19.93
N SER A 562 -26.96 -25.36 20.29
CA SER A 562 -26.05 -26.05 19.36
C SER A 562 -25.49 -27.32 19.98
N ALA A 563 -25.22 -28.33 19.14
CA ALA A 563 -24.48 -29.54 19.51
C ALA A 563 -23.09 -29.52 18.83
N LEU A 564 -22.08 -29.07 19.58
CA LEU A 564 -20.70 -28.92 19.09
C LEU A 564 -19.80 -29.94 19.80
N SER A 565 -19.31 -30.92 19.05
CA SER A 565 -18.53 -32.05 19.55
C SER A 565 -17.16 -32.12 18.86
N LEU A 566 -16.12 -32.43 19.63
CA LEU A 566 -14.82 -32.86 19.10
C LEU A 566 -14.82 -34.35 18.69
N GLY A 567 -15.88 -35.08 19.03
CA GLY A 567 -16.15 -36.45 18.60
C GLY A 567 -17.30 -36.53 17.60
N THR A 568 -18.10 -37.60 17.68
CA THR A 568 -19.24 -37.82 16.78
C THR A 568 -20.51 -37.20 17.34
N VAL A 569 -21.31 -36.57 16.49
CA VAL A 569 -22.70 -36.18 16.83
C VAL A 569 -23.66 -37.17 16.19
N THR A 570 -24.48 -37.85 17.00
CA THR A 570 -25.52 -38.77 16.55
C THR A 570 -26.88 -38.23 16.95
N VAL A 571 -27.80 -38.15 16.00
CA VAL A 571 -29.16 -37.68 16.26
C VAL A 571 -30.21 -38.60 15.65
N SER A 572 -31.40 -38.60 16.24
CA SER A 572 -32.58 -39.19 15.65
C SER A 572 -33.80 -38.31 15.91
N ASN A 573 -34.58 -38.00 14.87
CA ASN A 573 -35.85 -37.30 14.86
C ASN A 573 -35.84 -36.06 15.77
N ILE A 574 -34.78 -35.26 15.66
CA ILE A 574 -34.61 -34.07 16.49
C ILE A 574 -35.03 -32.79 15.78
N ASN A 575 -35.18 -31.72 16.58
CA ASN A 575 -35.24 -30.36 16.09
C ASN A 575 -34.25 -29.46 16.87
N ILE A 576 -33.25 -28.88 16.19
CA ILE A 576 -32.32 -27.89 16.77
C ILE A 576 -32.64 -26.50 16.21
N ARG A 577 -32.77 -25.50 17.10
CA ARG A 577 -32.96 -24.08 16.74
C ARG A 577 -32.08 -23.17 17.59
N PHE A 578 -31.71 -21.99 17.07
CA PHE A 578 -30.97 -20.99 17.87
C PHE A 578 -31.85 -20.17 18.82
N THR A 579 -33.12 -19.98 18.46
CA THR A 579 -34.09 -19.22 19.25
C THR A 579 -35.30 -20.09 19.55
N GLU A 580 -35.91 -19.87 20.72
CA GLU A 580 -37.22 -20.44 20.98
C GLU A 580 -38.23 -19.89 19.97
N ALA A 581 -39.13 -20.74 19.47
CA ALA A 581 -40.31 -20.24 18.78
C ALA A 581 -41.13 -19.45 19.79
N ARG A 582 -41.48 -18.20 19.48
CA ARG A 582 -42.39 -17.48 20.37
C ARG A 582 -43.75 -18.18 20.31
N PRO A 583 -44.37 -18.51 21.46
CA PRO A 583 -45.74 -18.93 21.46
C PRO A 583 -46.57 -17.87 20.71
N PRO A 584 -47.49 -18.26 19.82
CA PRO A 584 -48.38 -17.31 19.16
C PRO A 584 -49.09 -16.49 20.24
N VAL A 585 -48.89 -15.17 20.24
CA VAL A 585 -49.61 -14.28 21.14
C VAL A 585 -50.94 -13.98 20.47
N VAL A 586 -52.00 -14.52 21.05
CA VAL A 586 -53.37 -14.17 20.70
C VAL A 586 -53.78 -12.99 21.56
N THR A 587 -53.98 -11.83 20.94
CA THR A 587 -54.49 -10.66 21.66
C THR A 587 -55.99 -10.55 21.40
N ILE A 588 -56.80 -10.69 22.44
CA ILE A 588 -58.23 -10.40 22.37
C ILE A 588 -58.41 -8.91 22.68
N ALA A 589 -58.85 -8.11 21.71
CA ALA A 589 -59.22 -6.73 21.95
C ALA A 589 -60.40 -6.68 22.95
N GLY A 590 -60.15 -6.19 24.17
CA GLY A 590 -61.13 -6.16 25.27
C GLY A 590 -60.65 -6.77 26.61
N GLY A 591 -59.53 -7.51 26.61
CA GLY A 591 -58.99 -8.16 27.81
C GLY A 591 -59.50 -9.60 28.02
N ALA A 592 -58.94 -10.32 29.00
CA ALA A 592 -59.15 -11.76 29.22
C ALA A 592 -60.60 -12.15 29.61
N SER A 593 -61.42 -11.17 30.01
CA SER A 593 -62.85 -11.34 30.32
C SER A 593 -63.62 -10.12 29.82
N ALA A 594 -64.00 -10.13 28.54
CA ALA A 594 -64.89 -9.12 27.97
C ALA A 594 -66.14 -9.80 27.40
N THR A 595 -67.30 -9.48 27.97
CA THR A 595 -68.59 -9.86 27.40
C THR A 595 -68.91 -8.86 26.28
N THR A 596 -68.74 -9.26 25.03
CA THR A 596 -69.12 -8.45 23.86
C THR A 596 -70.48 -8.89 23.31
N LYS A 597 -71.28 -7.92 22.84
CA LYS A 597 -72.49 -8.19 22.04
C LYS A 597 -72.20 -8.29 20.54
N ASP A 598 -70.93 -8.17 20.15
CA ASP A 598 -70.47 -8.37 18.77
C ASP A 598 -70.66 -9.85 18.38
N PRO A 599 -71.52 -10.16 17.39
CA PRO A 599 -71.71 -11.52 16.91
C PRO A 599 -70.55 -12.03 16.02
N THR A 600 -69.54 -11.19 15.75
CA THR A 600 -68.41 -11.47 14.84
C THR A 600 -67.05 -11.00 15.40
N PRO A 601 -66.63 -11.45 16.60
CA PRO A 601 -65.36 -11.01 17.17
C PRO A 601 -64.19 -11.44 16.28
N THR A 602 -63.33 -10.48 15.91
CA THR A 602 -62.11 -10.77 15.14
C THR A 602 -60.96 -11.06 16.10
N ILE A 603 -60.38 -12.26 16.00
CA ILE A 603 -59.19 -12.66 16.75
C ILE A 603 -57.97 -12.50 15.83
N THR A 604 -57.02 -11.67 16.24
CA THR A 604 -55.76 -11.48 15.51
C THR A 604 -54.59 -11.90 16.39
N GLY A 605 -53.53 -12.39 15.75
CA GLY A 605 -52.30 -12.80 16.41
C GLY A 605 -51.17 -12.86 15.41
N THR A 606 -49.93 -12.80 15.91
CA THR A 606 -48.72 -12.98 15.11
C THR A 606 -47.99 -14.23 15.60
N THR A 607 -47.39 -14.98 14.67
CA THR A 607 -46.56 -16.15 14.97
C THR A 607 -45.37 -16.18 14.03
N ASP A 608 -44.23 -16.63 14.54
CA ASP A 608 -43.02 -16.94 13.78
C ASP A 608 -42.92 -18.46 13.47
N ALA A 609 -43.99 -19.22 13.73
CA ALA A 609 -44.07 -20.63 13.38
C ALA A 609 -43.93 -20.83 11.86
N HIS A 610 -43.27 -21.92 11.46
CA HIS A 610 -43.07 -22.27 10.05
C HIS A 610 -44.40 -22.34 9.29
N THR A 611 -44.36 -21.99 8.00
CA THR A 611 -45.48 -22.13 7.08
C THR A 611 -46.04 -23.55 7.13
N ARG A 612 -47.38 -23.68 7.31
CA ARG A 612 -48.13 -24.94 7.51
C ARG A 612 -48.13 -25.52 8.93
N THR A 613 -47.63 -24.81 9.93
CA THR A 613 -47.85 -25.18 11.34
C THR A 613 -49.33 -24.98 11.69
N VAL A 614 -49.99 -26.01 12.23
CA VAL A 614 -51.37 -25.91 12.71
C VAL A 614 -51.37 -25.14 14.03
N VAL A 615 -51.84 -23.89 14.01
CA VAL A 615 -52.12 -23.11 15.21
C VAL A 615 -53.55 -23.42 15.65
N ARG A 616 -53.74 -24.04 16.82
CA ARG A 616 -55.06 -24.22 17.44
C ARG A 616 -55.30 -23.09 18.42
N VAL A 617 -56.42 -22.39 18.25
CA VAL A 617 -56.95 -21.41 19.20
C VAL A 617 -58.17 -22.05 19.86
N THR A 618 -58.09 -22.35 21.16
CA THR A 618 -59.20 -22.91 21.94
C THR A 618 -59.87 -21.79 22.73
N ILE A 619 -61.19 -21.63 22.59
CA ILE A 619 -61.97 -20.59 23.29
C ILE A 619 -62.96 -21.28 24.23
N GLY A 620 -62.65 -21.30 25.53
CA GLY A 620 -63.48 -21.99 26.53
C GLY A 620 -63.45 -23.52 26.39
N SER A 621 -64.49 -24.19 26.89
CA SER A 621 -64.57 -25.66 26.97
C SER A 621 -65.19 -26.32 25.72
N GLN A 622 -64.92 -25.81 24.52
CA GLN A 622 -65.37 -26.40 23.24
C GLN A 622 -64.20 -26.89 22.39
#